data_AF-A0A3B0SRR0-F1
#
_entry.id   AF-A0A3B0SRR0-F1
#
_cell.length_a   1.000
_cell.length_b   1.000
_cell.length_c   1.000
_cell.angle_alpha   90.00
_cell.angle_beta   90.00
_cell.angle_gamma   90.00
#
_symmetry.space_group_name_H-M   'P 1'
#
loop_
_entity.id
_entity.type
_entity.pdbx_description
1 polymer ?
#
loop_
_entity_poly.entity_id
_entity_poly.type
_entity_poly.pdbx_seq_one_letter_code
_entity_poly.pdbx_strand_id
1 'polypeptide(L)'
;MLLGQKRYSSVAVALHWAIAVLILTQIASGLYMAGLPNSSSVKFDLYQLHKSFGLSILGLTLIRLGWRLAHKPPALPSFMPGWQKLIARLTHWAFYALMLITPLA
;
A
#
# COMPACT_ATOMS: atom_id res chain seq x y z
N MET A 1 -17.69 -16.52 23.75
CA MET A 1 -18.01 -15.14 23.34
C MET A 1 -16.74 -14.52 22.75
N LEU A 2 -16.52 -14.65 21.43
CA LEU A 2 -15.33 -14.10 20.79
C LEU A 2 -15.55 -12.59 20.64
N LEU A 3 -14.96 -11.80 21.54
CA LEU A 3 -14.98 -10.34 21.46
C LEU A 3 -14.33 -9.94 20.12
N GLY A 4 -15.15 -9.59 19.14
CA GLY A 4 -14.67 -9.05 17.87
C GLY A 4 -13.85 -7.79 18.14
N GLN A 5 -12.62 -7.76 17.65
CA GLN A 5 -11.74 -6.60 17.81
C GLN A 5 -12.41 -5.35 17.22
N LYS A 6 -12.60 -4.32 18.05
CA LYS A 6 -13.24 -3.06 17.61
C LYS A 6 -12.31 -2.16 16.79
N ARG A 7 -11.00 -2.44 16.79
CA ARG A 7 -9.94 -1.62 16.19
C ARG A 7 -8.85 -2.49 15.56
N TYR A 8 -8.15 -1.91 14.59
CA TYR A 8 -6.93 -2.52 14.05
C TYR A 8 -5.83 -2.54 15.10
N SER A 9 -5.01 -3.60 15.09
CA SER A 9 -3.77 -3.66 15.87
C SER A 9 -2.83 -2.52 15.49
N SER A 10 -2.04 -2.03 16.46
CA SER A 10 -1.03 -1.00 16.23
C SER A 10 -0.05 -1.35 15.10
N VAL A 11 0.32 -2.64 14.96
CA VAL A 11 1.16 -3.14 13.85
C VAL A 11 0.49 -2.92 12.48
N ALA A 12 -0.79 -3.29 12.34
CA ALA A 12 -1.53 -3.08 11.10
C ALA A 12 -1.66 -1.59 10.72
N VAL A 13 -1.79 -0.71 11.72
CA VAL A 13 -1.84 0.74 11.53
C VAL A 13 -0.47 1.28 11.11
N ALA A 14 0.61 0.87 11.78
CA ALA A 14 1.97 1.27 11.44
C ALA A 14 2.35 0.84 10.02
N LEU A 15 2.10 -0.43 9.66
CA LEU A 15 2.31 -0.94 8.30
C LEU A 15 1.48 -0.17 7.26
N HIS A 16 0.26 0.26 7.61
CA HIS A 16 -0.58 1.04 6.70
C HIS A 16 0.05 2.38 6.35
N TRP A 17 0.40 3.14 7.38
CA TRP A 17 0.93 4.48 7.21
C TRP A 17 2.32 4.48 6.61
N ALA A 18 3.17 3.52 6.96
CA ALA A 18 4.49 3.36 6.33
C ALA A 18 4.36 3.14 4.81
N ILE A 19 3.50 2.21 4.39
CA ILE A 19 3.25 1.95 2.97
C ILE A 19 2.62 3.18 2.29
N ALA A 20 1.65 3.83 2.94
CA ALA A 20 1.00 5.02 2.39
C ALA A 20 1.99 6.16 2.12
N VAL A 21 2.88 6.45 3.07
CA VAL A 21 3.93 7.46 2.90
C VAL A 21 4.86 7.09 1.74
N LEU A 22 5.31 5.83 1.66
CA LEU A 22 6.18 5.38 0.57
C LEU A 22 5.50 5.49 -0.81
N ILE A 23 4.21 5.17 -0.91
CA ILE A 23 3.44 5.31 -2.16
C ILE A 23 3.32 6.79 -2.56
N LEU A 24 3.05 7.69 -1.60
CA LEU A 24 3.00 9.13 -1.89
C LEU A 24 4.36 9.64 -2.38
N THR A 25 5.45 9.20 -1.75
CA THR A 25 6.82 9.50 -2.20
C THR A 25 7.09 8.97 -3.62
N GLN A 26 6.63 7.75 -3.93
CA GLN A 26 6.74 7.17 -5.27
C GLN A 26 6.01 7.99 -6.33
N ILE A 27 4.76 8.38 -6.07
CA ILE A 27 3.96 9.19 -6.99
C ILE A 27 4.65 10.54 -7.23
N ALA A 28 5.08 11.23 -6.18
CA ALA A 28 5.78 12.51 -6.29
C ALA A 28 7.11 12.37 -7.06
N SER A 29 7.89 11.35 -6.75
CA SER A 29 9.14 11.02 -7.45
C SER A 29 8.91 10.73 -8.94
N GLY A 30 7.89 9.93 -9.28
CA GLY A 30 7.52 9.59 -10.65
C GLY A 30 7.16 10.83 -11.47
N LEU A 31 6.30 11.70 -10.93
CA LEU A 31 5.91 12.95 -11.58
C LEU A 31 7.09 13.91 -11.75
N TYR A 32 7.96 14.01 -10.75
CA TYR A 32 9.14 14.85 -10.83
C TYR A 32 10.14 14.35 -11.89
N MET A 33 10.44 13.06 -11.91
CA MET A 33 11.37 12.47 -12.90
C MET A 33 10.85 12.59 -14.34
N ALA A 34 9.54 12.58 -14.55
CA ALA A 34 8.94 12.73 -15.88
C ALA A 34 9.29 14.08 -16.53
N GLY A 35 9.51 15.13 -15.73
CA GLY A 35 9.91 16.45 -16.21
C GLY A 35 11.42 16.63 -16.45
N LEU A 36 12.26 15.67 -16.04
CA LEU A 36 13.71 15.78 -16.16
C LEU A 36 14.23 15.27 -17.52
N PRO A 37 15.25 15.93 -18.12
CA PRO A 37 15.95 15.40 -19.29
C PRO A 37 16.59 14.03 -19.00
N ASN A 38 16.62 13.15 -20.00
CA ASN A 38 17.23 11.82 -19.86
C ASN A 38 18.75 11.85 -19.61
N SER A 39 19.42 12.94 -19.97
CA SER A 39 20.85 13.17 -19.70
C SER A 39 21.14 13.63 -18.26
N SER A 40 20.12 13.87 -17.44
CA SER A 40 20.29 14.34 -16.07
C SER A 40 20.81 13.21 -15.16
N SER A 41 21.97 13.43 -14.53
CA SER A 41 22.50 12.52 -13.48
C SER A 41 21.54 12.39 -12.30
N VAL A 42 20.88 13.48 -11.90
CA VAL A 42 19.87 13.48 -10.83
C VAL A 42 18.70 12.56 -11.16
N LYS A 43 18.27 12.51 -12.43
CA LYS A 43 17.20 11.59 -12.88
C LYS A 43 17.62 10.14 -12.68
N PHE A 44 18.87 9.79 -12.99
CA PHE A 44 19.39 8.44 -12.79
C PHE A 44 19.34 8.04 -11.32
N ASP A 45 19.87 8.87 -10.42
CA ASP A 45 19.87 8.58 -8.97
C ASP A 45 18.44 8.43 -8.41
N LEU A 46 17.53 9.31 -8.83
CA LEU A 46 16.13 9.23 -8.44
C LEU A 46 15.45 7.95 -8.94
N TYR A 47 15.78 7.47 -10.14
CA TYR A 47 15.25 6.19 -10.63
C TYR A 47 15.73 5.01 -9.78
N GLN A 48 17.00 5.03 -9.33
CA GLN A 48 17.52 3.99 -8.46
C GLN A 48 16.78 3.99 -7.10
N LEU A 49 16.60 5.16 -6.50
CA LEU A 49 15.82 5.30 -5.26
C LEU A 49 14.35 4.92 -5.47
N HIS A 50 13.75 5.29 -6.60
CA HIS A 50 12.38 4.93 -6.94
C HIS A 50 12.20 3.41 -7.00
N LYS A 51 13.13 2.69 -7.64
CA LYS A 51 13.10 1.22 -7.65
C LYS A 51 13.27 0.62 -6.25
N SER A 52 14.23 1.11 -5.47
CA SER A 52 14.46 0.62 -4.10
C SER A 52 13.24 0.82 -3.18
N PHE A 53 12.58 1.97 -3.27
CA PHE A 53 11.34 2.24 -2.53
C PHE A 53 10.17 1.40 -3.05
N GLY A 54 10.07 1.18 -4.36
CA GLY A 54 9.09 0.25 -4.94
C GLY A 54 9.23 -1.17 -4.39
N LEU A 55 10.46 -1.71 -4.32
CA LEU A 55 10.74 -3.01 -3.72
C LEU A 55 10.47 -3.03 -2.21
N SER A 56 10.73 -1.92 -1.51
CA SER A 56 10.40 -1.80 -0.09
C SER A 56 8.89 -1.87 0.15
N ILE A 57 8.09 -1.19 -0.68
CA ILE A 57 6.62 -1.27 -0.65
C ILE A 57 6.16 -2.70 -0.89
N LEU A 58 6.74 -3.41 -1.86
CA LEU A 58 6.43 -4.82 -2.13
C LEU A 58 6.65 -5.68 -0.87
N GLY A 59 7.84 -5.60 -0.26
CA GLY A 59 8.18 -6.35 0.95
C GLY A 59 7.24 -6.03 2.13
N LEU A 60 7.00 -4.76 2.40
CA LEU A 60 6.07 -4.33 3.46
C LEU A 60 4.63 -4.76 3.19
N THR A 61 4.21 -4.78 1.92
CA THR A 61 2.87 -5.24 1.52
C THR A 61 2.70 -6.73 1.76
N LEU A 62 3.72 -7.55 1.48
CA LEU A 62 3.72 -8.98 1.81
C LEU A 62 3.61 -9.20 3.32
N ILE A 63 4.37 -8.46 4.12
CA ILE A 63 4.28 -8.50 5.59
C ILE A 63 2.88 -8.10 6.05
N ARG A 64 2.32 -7.01 5.50
CA ARG A 64 0.95 -6.55 5.79
C ARG A 64 -0.09 -7.59 5.44
N LEU A 65 0.05 -8.28 4.32
CA LEU A 65 -0.87 -9.32 3.89
C LEU A 65 -0.79 -10.54 4.82
N GLY A 66 0.42 -10.98 5.16
CA GLY A 66 0.65 -12.02 6.16
C GLY A 66 0.02 -11.67 7.51
N TRP A 67 0.21 -10.43 7.97
CA TRP A 67 -0.41 -9.93 9.20
C TRP A 67 -1.93 -9.95 9.13
N ARG A 68 -2.53 -9.52 8.01
CA ARG A 68 -3.98 -9.52 7.80
C ARG A 68 -4.57 -10.93 7.75
N LEU A 69 -3.82 -11.91 7.26
CA LEU A 69 -4.24 -13.32 7.25
C LEU A 69 -4.16 -13.94 8.65
N ALA A 70 -3.13 -13.58 9.43
CA ALA A 70 -2.96 -14.04 10.81
C ALA A 70 -3.91 -13.36 11.81
N HIS A 71 -4.32 -12.11 11.55
CA HIS A 71 -5.15 -11.31 12.45
C HIS A 71 -6.47 -10.88 11.79
N LYS A 72 -7.59 -11.39 12.30
CA LYS A 72 -8.92 -11.03 11.80
C LYS A 72 -9.14 -9.51 11.90
N PRO A 73 -9.42 -8.80 10.79
CA PRO A 73 -9.75 -7.39 10.83
C PRO A 73 -11.09 -7.16 11.56
N PRO A 74 -11.30 -5.96 12.13
CA PRO A 74 -12.59 -5.58 12.69
C PRO A 74 -13.74 -5.80 11.71
N ALA A 75 -14.89 -6.24 12.21
CA ALA A 75 -16.08 -6.42 11.39
C ALA A 75 -16.55 -5.07 10.82
N LEU A 76 -17.01 -5.09 9.56
CA LEU A 76 -17.65 -3.93 8.96
C LEU A 76 -18.95 -3.60 9.71
N PRO A 77 -19.33 -2.31 9.83
CA PRO A 77 -20.56 -1.93 10.50
C PRO A 77 -21.79 -2.62 9.91
N SER A 78 -22.70 -3.07 10.78
CA SER A 78 -23.92 -3.80 10.37
C SER A 78 -24.81 -2.96 9.45
N PHE A 79 -24.92 -1.66 9.75
CA PHE A 79 -25.70 -0.68 8.99
C PHE A 79 -25.11 -0.29 7.63
N MET A 80 -23.89 -0.73 7.29
CA MET A 80 -23.27 -0.37 6.02
C MET A 80 -23.96 -1.09 4.85
N PRO A 81 -24.45 -0.37 3.81
CA PRO A 81 -25.07 -0.94 2.63
C PRO A 81 -24.18 -1.95 1.90
N GLY A 82 -24.78 -2.96 1.27
CA GLY A 82 -24.06 -4.04 0.59
C GLY A 82 -23.10 -3.56 -0.50
N TRP A 83 -23.50 -2.55 -1.28
CA TRP A 83 -22.65 -1.97 -2.33
C TRP A 83 -21.41 -1.26 -1.77
N GLN A 84 -21.51 -0.59 -0.62
CA GLN A 84 -20.35 0.02 0.03
C GLN A 84 -19.36 -1.03 0.51
N LYS A 85 -19.87 -2.15 1.07
CA LYS A 85 -19.04 -3.30 1.47
C LYS A 85 -18.32 -3.92 0.27
N LEU A 86 -18.99 -4.00 -0.88
CA LEU A 86 -18.41 -4.51 -2.12
C LEU A 86 -17.30 -3.58 -2.64
N ILE A 87 -17.59 -2.29 -2.80
CA ILE A 87 -16.60 -1.30 -3.28
C ILE A 87 -15.38 -1.28 -2.35
N ALA A 88 -15.58 -1.24 -1.03
CA ALA A 88 -14.47 -1.26 -0.09
C ALA A 88 -13.58 -2.51 -0.25
N ARG A 89 -14.18 -3.67 -0.53
CA ARG A 89 -13.43 -4.91 -0.76
C ARG A 89 -12.68 -4.88 -2.09
N LEU A 90 -13.33 -4.42 -3.16
CA LEU A 90 -12.72 -4.28 -4.48
C LEU A 90 -11.54 -3.31 -4.45
N THR A 91 -11.70 -2.14 -3.84
CA THR A 91 -10.62 -1.16 -3.67
C THR A 91 -9.44 -1.76 -2.92
N HIS A 92 -9.66 -2.44 -1.79
CA HIS A 92 -8.56 -3.09 -1.05
C HIS A 92 -7.80 -4.10 -1.92
N TRP A 93 -8.50 -4.96 -2.66
CA TRP A 93 -7.85 -5.95 -3.52
C TRP A 93 -7.16 -5.32 -4.73
N ALA A 94 -7.74 -4.28 -5.31
CA ALA A 94 -7.10 -3.52 -6.38
C ALA A 94 -5.79 -2.89 -5.91
N PHE A 95 -5.79 -2.26 -4.73
CA PHE A 95 -4.57 -1.71 -4.15
C PHE A 95 -3.52 -2.80 -3.84
N TYR A 96 -3.93 -3.97 -3.33
CA TYR A 96 -3.00 -5.09 -3.17
C TYR A 96 -2.41 -5.53 -4.51
N ALA A 97 -3.22 -5.68 -5.55
CA ALA A 97 -2.73 -6.06 -6.87
C ALA A 97 -1.72 -5.04 -7.42
N LEU A 98 -2.03 -3.74 -7.33
CA LEU A 98 -1.11 -2.68 -7.76
C LEU A 98 0.20 -2.74 -6.96
N MET A 99 0.15 -2.78 -5.63
CA MET A 99 1.36 -2.80 -4.80
C MET A 99 2.23 -4.05 -5.01
N LEU A 100 1.64 -5.17 -5.46
CA LEU A 100 2.37 -6.41 -5.72
C LEU A 100 2.91 -6.51 -7.15
N ILE A 101 2.17 -6.00 -8.14
CA ILE A 101 2.51 -6.15 -9.57
C ILE A 101 3.39 -5.01 -10.05
N THR A 102 3.05 -3.76 -9.74
CA THR A 102 3.72 -2.58 -10.33
C THR A 102 5.23 -2.52 -10.05
N PRO A 103 5.75 -2.88 -8.86
CA PRO A 103 7.19 -2.89 -8.61
C PRO A 103 7.99 -3.96 -9.39
N LEU A 104 7.30 -4.92 -10.02
CA LEU A 104 7.92 -6.02 -10.78
C LEU A 104 7.95 -5.75 -12.29
N ALA A 105 7.22 -4.75 -12.76
CA ALA A 105 7.17 -4.32 -14.16
C ALA A 105 8.30 -3.33 -14.46
#